data_AF-A0A512M8N1-F1
#
_entry.id   AF-A0A512M8N1-F1
#
_cell.length_a   1.000
_cell.length_b   1.000
_cell.length_c   1.000
_cell.angle_alpha   90.00
_cell.angle_beta   90.00
_cell.angle_gamma   90.00
#
_symmetry.space_group_name_H-M   'P 1'
#
loop_
_entity.id
_entity.type
_entity.pdbx_description
1 polymer ?
#
loop_
_entity_poly.entity_id
_entity_poly.type
_entity_poly.pdbx_seq_one_letter_code
_entity_poly.pdbx_strand_id
1 'polypeptide(L)'
;MNPHFIPLLAAMAPEGLLLLRVLGALAFVILIPVGFMLFKNQDRWFGHTAEIPTETSGSLGYGRAQAWLLYIGAVHLALFLALGL
;
A
#
# COMPACT_ATOMS: atom_id res chain seq x y z
N MET A 1 -10.40 -12.25 33.14
CA MET A 1 -10.03 -11.74 31.80
C MET A 1 -10.30 -10.24 31.81
N ASN A 2 -9.30 -9.43 31.47
CA ASN A 2 -9.37 -7.97 31.58
C ASN A 2 -10.31 -7.43 30.48
N PRO A 3 -11.42 -6.74 30.79
CA PRO A 3 -12.41 -6.28 29.80
C PRO A 3 -11.90 -5.15 28.87
N HIS A 4 -10.68 -4.67 29.09
CA HIS A 4 -10.07 -3.56 28.35
C HIS A 4 -9.46 -3.94 27.00
N PHE A 5 -9.66 -5.18 26.53
CA PHE A 5 -9.14 -5.69 25.25
C PHE A 5 -10.22 -5.90 24.19
N ILE A 6 -11.35 -5.19 24.29
CA ILE A 6 -12.25 -5.06 23.14
C ILE A 6 -11.49 -4.15 22.14
N PRO A 7 -11.15 -4.62 20.93
CA PRO A 7 -10.50 -3.75 19.95
C PRO A 7 -11.40 -2.53 19.78
N LEU A 8 -10.83 -1.33 19.89
CA LEU A 8 -11.58 -0.06 19.79
C LEU A 8 -12.52 -0.06 18.57
N LEU A 9 -12.08 -0.69 17.47
CA LEU A 9 -12.86 -0.94 16.25
C LEU A 9 -14.15 -1.76 16.47
N ALA A 10 -14.12 -2.78 17.33
CA ALA A 10 -15.28 -3.62 17.65
C ALA A 10 -16.26 -2.94 18.63
N ALA A 11 -15.82 -1.88 19.31
CA ALA A 11 -16.67 -1.05 20.17
C ALA A 11 -17.27 0.16 19.43
N MET A 12 -16.87 0.43 18.19
CA MET A 12 -17.43 1.51 17.37
C MET A 12 -18.76 1.08 16.76
N ALA A 13 -19.77 1.94 16.88
CA ALA A 13 -21.04 1.76 16.19
C ALA A 13 -20.81 1.67 14.66
N PRO A 14 -21.66 0.94 13.91
CA PRO A 14 -21.50 0.74 12.46
C PRO A 14 -21.33 2.05 11.69
N GLU A 15 -21.94 3.14 12.16
CA GLU A 15 -21.80 4.49 11.58
C GLU A 15 -20.40 5.08 11.78
N GLY A 16 -19.73 4.78 12.88
CA GLY A 16 -18.36 5.24 13.17
C GLY A 16 -17.30 4.58 12.28
N LEU A 17 -17.57 3.36 11.82
CA LEU A 17 -16.72 2.64 10.87
C LEU A 17 -16.99 3.04 9.41
N LEU A 18 -18.14 3.67 9.13
CA LEU A 18 -18.55 4.02 7.77
C LEU A 18 -17.56 5.01 7.14
N LEU A 19 -17.05 5.98 7.90
CA LEU A 19 -16.01 6.90 7.44
C LEU A 19 -14.74 6.15 7.03
N LEU A 20 -14.27 5.20 7.85
CA LEU A 20 -13.07 4.40 7.54
C LEU A 20 -13.27 3.54 6.31
N ARG A 21 -14.48 2.97 6.12
CA ARG A 21 -14.83 2.19 4.93
C ARG A 21 -14.83 3.03 3.67
N VAL A 22 -15.40 4.24 3.72
CA VAL A 22 -15.40 5.18 2.59
C VAL A 22 -13.97 5.60 2.25
N LEU A 23 -13.15 5.92 3.26
CA LEU A 23 -11.75 6.27 3.04
C LEU A 23 -10.94 5.11 2.46
N GLY A 24 -11.16 3.88 2.95
CA GLY A 24 -10.54 2.67 2.40
C GLY A 24 -10.92 2.42 0.94
N ALA A 25 -12.20 2.57 0.60
CA ALA A 25 -12.69 2.41 -0.77
C ALA A 25 -12.10 3.47 -1.72
N LEU A 26 -12.05 4.74 -1.30
CA LEU A 26 -11.43 5.81 -2.08
C LEU A 26 -9.93 5.57 -2.26
N ALA A 27 -9.22 5.18 -1.20
CA ALA A 27 -7.80 4.83 -1.26
C ALA A 27 -7.56 3.68 -2.24
N PHE A 28 -8.40 2.64 -2.22
CA PHE A 28 -8.30 1.52 -3.15
C PHE A 28 -8.48 1.94 -4.62
N VAL A 29 -9.47 2.80 -4.91
CA VAL A 29 -9.69 3.34 -6.26
C VAL A 29 -8.48 4.15 -6.75
N ILE A 30 -7.82 4.91 -5.87
CA ILE A 30 -6.61 5.68 -6.19
C ILE A 30 -5.40 4.75 -6.40
N LEU A 31 -5.31 3.65 -5.65
CA LEU A 31 -4.19 2.73 -5.75
C LEU A 31 -4.16 1.98 -7.09
N ILE A 32 -5.30 1.74 -7.74
CA ILE A 32 -5.36 1.09 -9.07
C ILE A 32 -4.51 1.83 -10.12
N PRO A 33 -4.72 3.14 -10.41
CA PRO A 33 -3.89 3.86 -11.35
C PRO A 33 -2.44 4.04 -10.85
N VAL A 34 -2.21 4.12 -9.55
CA VAL A 34 -0.84 4.16 -8.98
C VAL A 34 -0.09 2.87 -9.30
N GLY A 35 -0.71 1.70 -9.15
CA GLY A 35 -0.12 0.41 -9.51
C GLY A 35 0.22 0.33 -11.00
N PHE A 36 -0.69 0.82 -11.86
CA PHE A 36 -0.43 0.89 -13.30
C PHE A 36 0.75 1.83 -13.63
N MET A 37 0.80 3.01 -12.98
CA MET A 37 1.92 3.95 -13.15
C MET A 37 3.24 3.35 -12.65
N LEU A 38 3.24 2.66 -11.52
CA LEU A 38 4.41 1.98 -10.98
C LEU A 38 4.90 0.90 -11.95
N PHE A 39 4.00 0.05 -12.43
CA PHE A 39 4.34 -0.99 -13.40
C PHE A 39 4.88 -0.42 -14.72
N LYS A 40 4.25 0.62 -15.26
CA LYS A 40 4.66 1.22 -16.54
C LYS A 40 6.00 1.96 -16.45
N ASN A 41 6.29 2.60 -15.31
CA ASN A 41 7.47 3.44 -15.17
C ASN A 41 8.59 2.80 -14.34
N GLN A 42 8.43 1.56 -13.85
CA GLN A 42 9.42 0.92 -12.98
C GLN A 42 10.82 0.85 -13.61
N ASP A 43 10.92 0.59 -14.92
CA ASP A 43 12.22 0.51 -15.59
C ASP A 43 12.83 1.90 -15.84
N ARG A 44 11.99 2.93 -15.93
CA ARG A 44 12.47 4.31 -16.00
C ARG A 44 12.95 4.80 -14.62
N TRP A 45 12.28 4.40 -13.55
CA TRP A 45 12.58 4.85 -12.19
C TRP A 45 13.67 4.02 -11.52
N PHE A 46 13.76 2.74 -11.87
CA PHE A 46 14.64 1.76 -11.21
C PHE A 46 15.41 0.87 -12.19
N GLY A 47 15.27 1.08 -13.49
CA GLY A 47 16.00 0.29 -14.48
C GLY A 47 17.44 0.76 -14.65
N HIS A 48 18.23 -0.13 -15.24
CA HIS A 48 19.63 0.08 -15.53
C HIS A 48 19.81 0.98 -16.74
N THR A 49 20.24 2.22 -16.52
CA THR A 49 20.82 3.05 -17.57
C THR A 49 22.21 2.49 -17.91
N ALA A 50 22.61 2.51 -19.18
CA ALA A 50 23.94 2.06 -19.62
C ALA A 50 25.10 2.80 -18.91
N GLU A 51 24.82 3.95 -18.29
CA GLU A 51 25.76 4.79 -17.56
C GLU A 51 25.90 4.42 -16.07
N ILE A 52 25.05 3.56 -15.50
CA ILE A 52 25.07 3.23 -14.08
C ILE A 52 25.95 2.00 -13.86
N PRO A 53 27.06 2.09 -13.11
CA PRO A 53 27.93 0.96 -12.83
C PRO A 53 27.15 -0.19 -12.19
N THR A 54 27.50 -1.43 -12.56
CA THR A 54 26.87 -2.65 -12.04
C THR A 54 26.94 -2.78 -10.51
N GLU A 55 27.87 -2.09 -9.85
CA GLU A 55 27.98 -2.04 -8.39
C GLU A 55 26.81 -1.28 -7.71
N THR A 56 26.21 -0.31 -8.41
CA THR A 56 25.02 0.43 -7.96
C THR A 56 23.69 -0.19 -8.43
N SER A 57 23.75 -1.33 -9.14
CA SER A 57 22.57 -2.06 -9.62
C SER A 57 21.69 -2.64 -8.51
N GLY A 58 22.34 -3.09 -7.44
CA GLY A 58 21.67 -3.72 -6.31
C GLY A 58 20.73 -2.74 -5.62
N SER A 59 21.15 -1.50 -5.37
CA SER A 59 20.33 -0.50 -4.68
C SER A 59 19.08 -0.11 -5.47
N LEU A 60 19.17 -0.06 -6.81
CA LEU A 60 18.02 0.17 -7.69
C LEU A 60 17.04 -1.01 -7.68
N GLY A 61 17.57 -2.23 -7.70
CA GLY A 61 16.76 -3.45 -7.53
C GLY A 61 16.03 -3.50 -6.18
N TYR A 62 16.72 -3.16 -5.09
CA TYR A 62 16.14 -3.02 -3.76
C TYR A 62 15.09 -1.91 -3.71
N GLY A 63 15.35 -0.74 -4.32
CA GLY A 63 14.40 0.36 -4.40
C GLY A 63 13.11 -0.04 -5.12
N ARG A 64 13.22 -0.78 -6.23
CA ARG A 64 12.06 -1.34 -6.93
C ARG A 64 11.27 -2.30 -6.04
N ALA A 65 11.95 -3.21 -5.36
CA ALA A 65 11.31 -4.18 -4.46
C ALA A 65 10.60 -3.48 -3.30
N GLN A 66 11.23 -2.46 -2.69
CA GLN A 66 10.64 -1.65 -1.62
C GLN A 66 9.40 -0.90 -2.10
N ALA A 67 9.44 -0.28 -3.29
CA ALA A 67 8.28 0.41 -3.85
C ALA A 67 7.08 -0.54 -4.04
N TRP A 68 7.31 -1.76 -4.54
CA TRP A 68 6.28 -2.78 -4.68
C TRP A 68 5.77 -3.30 -3.32
N LEU A 69 6.65 -3.49 -2.34
CA LEU A 69 6.24 -3.87 -0.98
C LEU A 69 5.35 -2.82 -0.33
N LEU A 70 5.71 -1.54 -0.44
CA LEU A 70 4.90 -0.43 0.06
C LEU A 70 3.55 -0.34 -0.65
N TYR A 71 3.54 -0.51 -1.98
CA TYR A 71 2.31 -0.53 -2.76
C TYR A 71 1.37 -1.66 -2.32
N ILE A 72 1.89 -2.88 -2.20
CA ILE A 72 1.11 -4.05 -1.75
C ILE A 72 0.58 -3.83 -0.34
N GLY A 73 1.41 -3.31 0.58
CA GLY A 73 0.99 -2.96 1.94
C GLY A 73 -0.13 -1.92 1.96
N ALA A 74 -0.04 -0.89 1.11
CA ALA A 74 -1.09 0.12 0.98
C ALA A 74 -2.39 -0.46 0.43
N VAL A 75 -2.32 -1.38 -0.54
CA VAL A 75 -3.50 -2.10 -1.05
C VAL A 75 -4.16 -2.93 0.05
N HIS A 76 -3.38 -3.67 0.82
CA HIS A 76 -3.91 -4.45 1.95
C HIS A 76 -4.55 -3.55 3.01
N LEU A 77 -3.92 -2.43 3.36
CA LEU A 77 -4.49 -1.46 4.31
C LEU A 77 -5.79 -0.84 3.79
N ALA A 78 -5.85 -0.48 2.51
CA ALA A 78 -7.06 0.06 1.90
C ALA A 78 -8.21 -0.97 1.92
N LEU A 79 -7.93 -2.24 1.62
CA LEU A 79 -8.89 -3.33 1.69
C LEU A 79 -9.33 -3.64 3.12
N PHE A 80 -8.40 -3.65 4.09
CA PHE A 80 -8.69 -3.78 5.52
C PHE A 80 -9.68 -2.69 5.97
N LEU A 81 -9.41 -1.43 5.61
CA LEU A 81 -10.28 -0.31 5.98
C LEU A 81 -11.64 -0.36 5.26
N ALA A 82 -11.67 -0.75 3.98
CA ALA A 82 -12.89 -0.83 3.19
C ALA A 82 -13.83 -1.98 3.60
N LEU A 83 -13.25 -3.15 3.89
CA LEU A 83 -13.99 -4.41 4.05
C LEU A 83 -13.97 -4.95 5.49
N GLY A 84 -13.06 -4.46 6.34
CA GLY A 84 -12.89 -4.98 7.71
C GLY A 84 -12.34 -6.40 7.76
N LEU A 85 -11.61 -6.84 6.72
CA LEU A 85 -10.92 -8.14 6.62
C LEU A 85 -9.65 -8.16 7.46
#